data_AF-A0A1U7SVP4-F1
#
_entry.id   AF-A0A1U7SVP4-F1
#
_cell.length_a   1.000
_cell.length_b   1.000
_cell.length_c   1.000
_cell.angle_alpha   90.00
_cell.angle_beta   90.00
_cell.angle_gamma   90.00
#
_symmetry.space_group_name_H-M   'P 1'
#
loop_
_entity.id
_entity.type
_entity.pdbx_description
1 polymer ?
#
loop_
_entity_poly.entity_id
_entity_poly.type
_entity_poly.pdbx_seq_one_letter_code
_entity_poly.pdbx_strand_id
1 'polypeptide(L)'
;MDFKLVFGSPQGRPSSNWHGSTATIVQSPGDEVWGVVWKMSTSNLISLDKQEGVEEGLYAPIEVDVSTQEGKLLTCRSYQMKDFVYDLPSPQYKKVICMGAKQNGLPPDYQKKLELIETNGYTGPVSIFEEIEAAVKKGKQ
;
A
#
# COMPACT_ATOMS: atom_id res chain seq x y z
N MET A 1 2.52 -0.75 -18.57
CA MET A 1 3.47 0.20 -17.95
C MET A 1 4.01 -0.48 -16.72
N ASP A 2 5.31 -0.39 -16.51
CA ASP A 2 5.99 -1.06 -15.40
C ASP A 2 6.11 -0.08 -14.22
N PHE A 3 6.05 -0.61 -13.01
CA PHE A 3 5.96 0.19 -11.79
C PHE A 3 6.91 -0.33 -10.72
N LYS A 4 7.31 0.58 -9.83
CA LYS A 4 8.07 0.28 -8.62
C LYS A 4 7.34 0.80 -7.39
N LEU A 5 7.30 -0.03 -6.35
CA LEU A 5 6.82 0.37 -5.02
C LEU A 5 7.84 1.30 -4.36
N VAL A 6 7.36 2.44 -3.88
CA VAL A 6 8.15 3.41 -3.12
C VAL A 6 7.33 3.95 -1.95
N PHE A 7 7.98 4.67 -1.03
CA PHE A 7 7.33 5.30 0.11
C PHE A 7 7.53 6.80 0.04
N GLY A 8 6.42 7.51 0.23
CA GLY A 8 6.37 8.95 0.09
C GLY A 8 5.59 9.63 1.21
N SER A 9 5.94 10.87 1.46
CA SER A 9 5.17 11.80 2.29
C SER A 9 4.61 12.89 1.38
N PRO A 10 3.28 12.94 1.14
CA PRO A 10 2.65 14.02 0.41
C PRO A 10 3.01 15.37 1.05
N GLN A 11 3.46 16.33 0.23
CA GLN A 11 3.89 17.65 0.72
C GLN A 11 5.03 17.60 1.77
N GLY A 12 5.79 16.50 1.83
CA GLY A 12 6.87 16.29 2.80
C GLY A 12 6.40 16.04 4.24
N ARG A 13 5.11 15.74 4.45
CA ARG A 13 4.55 15.47 5.79
C ARG A 13 4.30 13.96 5.97
N PRO A 14 4.96 13.29 6.92
CA PRO A 14 4.66 11.91 7.27
C PRO A 14 3.21 11.75 7.70
N SER A 15 2.64 10.56 7.46
CA SER A 15 1.29 10.26 7.90
C SER A 15 1.20 10.33 9.43
N SER A 16 0.23 11.07 9.96
CA SER A 16 -0.04 11.09 11.40
C SER A 16 -0.58 9.75 11.90
N ASN A 17 -1.26 8.99 11.04
CA ASN A 17 -1.83 7.70 11.41
C ASN A 17 -0.77 6.60 11.47
N TRP A 18 0.25 6.70 10.61
CA TRP A 18 1.30 5.69 10.49
C TRP A 18 2.65 6.11 11.04
N HIS A 19 2.85 7.39 11.37
CA HIS A 19 4.10 7.96 11.84
C HIS A 19 5.29 7.66 10.90
N GLY A 20 5.04 7.73 9.60
CA GLY A 20 6.02 7.48 8.54
C GLY A 20 5.42 7.71 7.16
N SER A 21 6.25 7.54 6.13
CA SER A 21 5.78 7.62 4.74
C SER A 21 4.87 6.45 4.37
N THR A 22 3.90 6.72 3.50
CA THR A 22 2.94 5.72 3.01
C THR A 22 3.30 5.23 1.61
N ALA A 23 2.76 4.08 1.24
CA ALA A 23 3.09 3.42 -0.02
C ALA A 23 2.56 4.22 -1.22
N THR A 24 3.35 4.29 -2.28
CA THR A 24 2.89 4.69 -3.61
C THR A 24 3.67 3.93 -4.68
N ILE A 25 3.25 4.05 -5.93
CA ILE A 25 3.95 3.45 -7.07
C ILE A 25 4.45 4.53 -8.00
N VAL A 26 5.60 4.31 -8.63
CA VAL A 26 6.14 5.20 -9.68
C VAL A 26 6.43 4.40 -10.93
N GLN A 27 6.29 5.02 -12.10
CA GLN A 27 6.67 4.37 -13.36
C GLN A 27 8.17 4.05 -13.34
N SER A 28 8.50 2.80 -13.64
CA SER A 28 9.88 2.32 -13.66
C SER A 28 10.00 1.13 -14.61
N PRO A 29 10.46 1.35 -15.85
CA PRO A 29 10.62 0.28 -16.84
C PRO A 29 11.42 -0.91 -16.31
N GLY A 30 10.88 -2.13 -16.46
CA GLY A 30 11.51 -3.37 -16.00
C GLY A 30 11.31 -3.70 -14.50
N ASP A 31 10.69 -2.83 -13.72
CA ASP A 31 10.28 -3.14 -12.34
C ASP A 31 8.84 -3.71 -12.30
N GLU A 32 8.51 -4.33 -11.17
CA GLU A 32 7.19 -4.91 -10.93
C GLU A 32 6.68 -4.56 -9.52
N VAL A 33 5.36 -4.48 -9.41
CA VAL A 33 4.64 -4.37 -8.13
C VAL A 33 3.61 -5.49 -8.07
N TRP A 34 3.72 -6.34 -7.06
CA TRP A 34 2.70 -7.32 -6.73
C TRP A 34 1.71 -6.73 -5.71
N GLY A 35 0.44 -7.06 -5.90
CA GLY A 35 -0.65 -6.57 -5.05
C GLY A 35 -1.83 -7.55 -5.00
N VAL A 36 -2.92 -7.11 -4.39
CA VAL A 36 -4.17 -7.87 -4.29
C VAL A 36 -5.26 -7.12 -5.04
N VAL A 37 -5.99 -7.83 -5.90
CA VAL A 37 -7.16 -7.26 -6.60
C VAL A 37 -8.40 -7.53 -5.79
N TRP A 38 -9.10 -6.45 -5.38
CA TRP A 38 -10.36 -6.51 -4.67
C TRP A 38 -11.54 -6.24 -5.61
N LYS A 39 -12.56 -7.10 -5.59
CA LYS A 39 -13.82 -6.85 -6.27
C LYS A 39 -14.79 -6.16 -5.29
N MET A 40 -15.19 -4.94 -5.62
CA MET A 40 -16.08 -4.12 -4.79
C MET A 40 -17.24 -3.55 -5.60
N SER A 41 -18.33 -3.19 -4.93
CA SER A 41 -19.43 -2.45 -5.55
C SER A 41 -18.96 -1.05 -5.95
N THR A 42 -19.41 -0.54 -7.11
CA THR A 42 -19.13 0.83 -7.56
C THR A 42 -19.70 1.89 -6.61
N SER A 43 -20.72 1.55 -5.83
CA SER A 43 -21.23 2.41 -4.75
C SER A 43 -20.17 2.76 -3.69
N ASN A 44 -19.12 1.96 -3.56
CA ASN A 44 -18.04 2.20 -2.60
C ASN A 44 -16.94 3.13 -3.14
N LEU A 45 -16.99 3.54 -4.42
CA LEU A 45 -15.96 4.37 -5.04
C LEU A 45 -15.73 5.67 -4.27
N ILE A 46 -16.81 6.37 -3.89
CA ILE A 46 -16.72 7.63 -3.14
C ILE A 46 -16.05 7.40 -1.78
N SER A 47 -16.37 6.27 -1.12
CA SER A 47 -15.76 5.93 0.17
C SER A 47 -14.27 5.63 0.03
N LEU A 48 -13.86 4.94 -1.05
CA LEU A 48 -12.46 4.64 -1.31
C LEU A 48 -11.67 5.91 -1.64
N ASP A 49 -12.19 6.74 -2.53
CA ASP A 49 -11.54 8.02 -2.90
C ASP A 49 -11.37 8.93 -1.67
N LYS A 50 -12.35 8.94 -0.75
CA LYS A 50 -12.24 9.66 0.52
C LYS A 50 -11.18 9.07 1.46
N GLN A 51 -11.05 7.74 1.53
CA GLN A 51 -10.03 7.08 2.36
C GLN A 51 -8.61 7.39 1.86
N GLU A 52 -8.44 7.49 0.55
CA GLU A 52 -7.15 7.80 -0.10
C GLU A 52 -6.86 9.31 -0.16
N GLY A 53 -7.76 10.13 0.38
CA GLY A 53 -7.60 11.58 0.44
C GLY A 53 -7.54 12.23 -0.95
N VAL A 54 -8.36 11.76 -1.89
CA VAL A 54 -8.37 12.25 -3.28
C VAL A 54 -8.80 13.72 -3.35
N GLU A 55 -9.79 14.12 -2.55
CA GLU A 55 -10.24 15.52 -2.50
C GLU A 55 -9.19 16.44 -1.88
N GLU A 56 -8.38 15.91 -0.97
CA GLU A 56 -7.24 16.59 -0.33
C GLU A 56 -5.96 16.55 -1.18
N GLY A 57 -5.98 15.85 -2.32
CA GLY A 57 -4.85 15.72 -3.24
C GLY A 57 -3.70 14.85 -2.73
N LEU A 58 -3.92 14.00 -1.72
CA LEU A 58 -2.89 13.08 -1.21
C LEU A 58 -2.54 12.02 -2.24
N TYR A 59 -3.57 11.42 -2.85
CA TYR A 59 -3.45 10.48 -3.95
C TYR A 59 -4.36 10.87 -5.10
N ALA A 60 -3.98 10.47 -6.31
CA ALA A 60 -4.83 10.53 -7.48
C ALA A 60 -5.26 9.12 -7.88
N PRO A 61 -6.54 8.92 -8.23
CA PRO A 61 -6.97 7.65 -8.80
C PRO A 61 -6.32 7.45 -10.17
N ILE A 62 -5.87 6.23 -10.41
CA ILE A 62 -5.29 5.79 -11.68
C ILE A 62 -5.97 4.50 -12.13
N GLU A 63 -5.90 4.24 -13.42
CA GLU A 63 -6.28 2.96 -14.02
C GLU A 63 -5.01 2.21 -14.40
N VAL A 64 -4.92 0.94 -13.99
CA VAL A 64 -3.76 0.08 -14.25
C VAL A 64 -4.23 -1.26 -14.81
N ASP A 65 -3.55 -1.72 -15.85
CA ASP A 65 -3.69 -3.09 -16.33
C ASP A 65 -2.72 -4.00 -15.58
N VAL A 66 -3.24 -5.02 -14.90
CA VAL A 66 -2.47 -5.98 -14.11
C VAL A 66 -2.65 -7.40 -14.66
N SER A 67 -1.60 -8.19 -14.59
CA SER A 67 -1.63 -9.60 -14.99
C SER A 67 -1.75 -10.51 -13.76
N THR A 68 -2.69 -11.45 -13.79
CA THR A 68 -2.79 -12.49 -12.75
C THR A 68 -1.74 -13.58 -12.98
N GLN A 69 -1.53 -14.45 -11.98
CA GLN A 69 -0.58 -15.58 -12.12
C GLN A 69 -0.99 -16.56 -13.22
N GLU A 70 -2.28 -16.63 -13.55
CA GLU A 70 -2.84 -17.42 -14.65
C GLU A 70 -2.73 -16.69 -16.00
N GLY A 71 -2.10 -15.52 -16.05
CA GLY A 71 -1.90 -14.72 -17.26
C GLY A 71 -3.12 -13.90 -17.69
N LYS A 72 -4.16 -13.80 -16.85
CA LYS A 72 -5.34 -12.97 -17.17
C LYS A 72 -5.01 -11.50 -17.00
N LEU A 73 -5.37 -10.67 -17.97
CA LEU A 73 -5.28 -9.21 -17.85
C LEU A 73 -6.55 -8.64 -17.19
N LEU A 74 -6.37 -7.77 -16.20
CA LEU A 74 -7.44 -7.07 -15.50
C LEU A 74 -7.16 -5.57 -15.48
N THR A 75 -8.15 -4.77 -15.86
CA THR A 75 -8.10 -3.32 -15.67
C THR A 75 -8.64 -2.98 -14.29
N CYS A 76 -7.81 -2.34 -13.47
CA CYS A 76 -8.08 -2.07 -12.06
C CYS A 76 -7.92 -0.58 -11.75
N ARG A 77 -8.78 -0.08 -10.85
CA ARG A 77 -8.55 1.22 -10.21
C ARG A 77 -7.50 1.06 -9.12
N SER A 78 -6.55 1.99 -9.06
CA SER A 78 -5.56 2.11 -7.99
C SER A 78 -5.31 3.58 -7.67
N TYR A 79 -4.36 3.87 -6.78
CA TYR A 79 -4.08 5.22 -6.29
C TYR A 79 -2.58 5.48 -6.29
N GLN A 80 -2.19 6.67 -6.77
CA GLN A 80 -0.80 7.09 -6.89
C GLN A 80 -0.63 8.52 -6.38
N MET A 81 0.43 8.78 -5.62
CA MET A 81 0.79 10.13 -5.22
C MET A 81 1.34 10.89 -6.43
N LYS A 82 0.87 12.12 -6.65
CA LYS A 82 1.37 12.97 -7.74
C LYS A 82 2.64 13.73 -7.37
N ASP A 83 2.71 14.20 -6.13
CA ASP A 83 3.84 14.97 -5.59
C ASP A 83 4.09 14.54 -4.15
N PHE A 84 5.30 14.08 -3.88
CA PHE A 84 5.70 13.54 -2.59
C PHE A 84 7.22 13.61 -2.42
N VAL A 85 7.65 13.58 -1.16
CA VAL A 85 9.05 13.43 -0.80
C VAL A 85 9.32 11.98 -0.42
N TYR A 86 10.34 11.38 -1.03
CA TYR A 86 10.81 10.04 -0.66
C TYR A 86 11.28 10.01 0.78
N ASP A 87 10.72 9.11 1.58
CA ASP A 87 11.13 8.88 2.96
C ASP A 87 10.65 7.49 3.42
N LEU A 88 11.13 7.04 4.57
CA LEU A 88 10.94 5.66 5.05
C LEU A 88 9.56 5.47 5.71
N PRO A 89 8.96 4.27 5.55
CA PRO A 89 7.78 3.90 6.31
C PRO A 89 8.12 3.65 7.79
N SER A 90 7.09 3.66 8.63
CA SER A 90 7.24 3.19 10.01
C SER A 90 7.36 1.66 10.07
N PRO A 91 8.00 1.11 11.13
CA PRO A 91 8.03 -0.33 11.37
C PRO A 91 6.63 -0.98 11.38
N GLN A 92 5.66 -0.30 11.97
CA GLN A 92 4.27 -0.75 12.12
C GLN A 92 3.58 -0.82 10.76
N TYR A 93 3.70 0.21 9.92
CA TYR A 93 3.10 0.22 8.58
C TYR A 93 3.72 -0.86 7.67
N LYS A 94 5.05 -0.99 7.67
CA LYS A 94 5.74 -2.07 6.96
C LYS A 94 5.25 -3.45 7.41
N LYS A 95 5.06 -3.65 8.72
CA LYS A 95 4.58 -4.92 9.27
C LYS A 95 3.17 -5.27 8.76
N VAL A 96 2.27 -4.29 8.66
CA VAL A 96 0.92 -4.49 8.07
C VAL A 96 1.02 -4.91 6.61
N ILE A 97 1.88 -4.24 5.81
CA ILE A 97 2.10 -4.60 4.41
C ILE A 97 2.60 -6.05 4.28
N CYS A 98 3.62 -6.42 5.07
CA CYS A 98 4.17 -7.78 5.05
C CYS A 98 3.13 -8.83 5.49
N MET A 99 2.34 -8.53 6.52
CA MET A 99 1.24 -9.40 6.97
C MET A 99 0.20 -9.60 5.88
N GLY A 100 -0.22 -8.53 5.20
CA GLY A 100 -1.17 -8.59 4.10
C GLY A 100 -0.64 -9.39 2.90
N ALA A 101 0.63 -9.19 2.53
CA ALA A 101 1.28 -9.93 1.46
C ALA A 101 1.32 -11.44 1.75
N LYS A 102 1.70 -11.81 2.97
CA LYS A 102 1.72 -13.21 3.41
C LYS A 102 0.32 -13.83 3.47
N GLN A 103 -0.64 -13.10 4.04
CA GLN A 103 -2.03 -13.57 4.18
C GLN A 103 -2.67 -13.88 2.83
N ASN A 104 -2.40 -13.08 1.81
CA ASN A 104 -2.98 -13.22 0.48
C ASN A 104 -2.10 -14.00 -0.51
N GLY A 105 -1.00 -14.60 -0.03
CA GLY A 105 -0.19 -15.50 -0.86
C GLY A 105 0.57 -14.81 -2.00
N LEU A 106 1.01 -13.55 -1.81
CA LEU A 106 1.90 -12.91 -2.80
C LEU A 106 3.18 -13.76 -3.00
N PRO A 107 3.86 -13.66 -4.16
CA PRO A 107 5.04 -14.48 -4.42
C PRO A 107 6.11 -14.37 -3.33
N PRO A 108 6.75 -15.48 -2.92
CA PRO A 108 7.73 -15.48 -1.84
C PRO A 108 8.88 -14.49 -2.02
N ASP A 109 9.35 -14.32 -3.25
CA ASP A 109 10.45 -13.38 -3.54
C ASP A 109 10.00 -11.92 -3.43
N TYR A 110 8.74 -11.62 -3.72
CA TYR A 110 8.18 -10.29 -3.47
C TYR A 110 7.97 -10.06 -1.97
N GLN A 111 7.53 -11.07 -1.21
CA GLN A 111 7.46 -10.97 0.25
C GLN A 111 8.84 -10.64 0.85
N LYS A 112 9.92 -11.29 0.40
CA LYS A 112 11.29 -10.96 0.81
C LYS A 112 11.69 -9.52 0.42
N LYS A 113 11.34 -9.06 -0.78
CA LYS A 113 11.56 -7.65 -1.19
C LYS A 113 10.90 -6.69 -0.19
N LEU A 114 9.68 -6.99 0.26
CA LEU A 114 8.97 -6.18 1.27
C LEU A 114 9.65 -6.23 2.64
N GLU A 115 10.14 -7.39 3.07
CA GLU A 115 10.83 -7.58 4.34
C GLU A 115 12.18 -6.83 4.40
N LEU A 116 12.82 -6.58 3.26
CA LEU A 116 14.09 -5.85 3.17
C LEU A 116 13.92 -4.32 3.16
N ILE A 117 12.69 -3.80 3.11
CA ILE A 117 12.44 -2.35 3.15
C ILE A 117 12.93 -1.77 4.48
N GLU A 118 13.79 -0.76 4.43
CA GLU A 118 14.21 -0.01 5.62
C GLU A 118 13.06 0.82 6.20
N THR A 119 13.11 1.06 7.50
CA THR A 119 12.06 1.80 8.23
C THR A 119 12.66 2.96 8.99
N ASN A 120 11.86 3.99 9.28
CA ASN A 120 12.30 5.17 10.03
C ASN A 120 12.60 4.91 11.52
N GLY A 121 12.37 3.68 12.01
CA GLY A 121 12.66 3.29 13.39
C GLY A 121 11.67 3.81 14.45
N TYR A 122 10.51 4.33 14.06
CA TYR A 122 9.49 4.82 15.00
C TYR A 122 9.02 3.72 15.97
N THR A 123 9.15 3.97 17.28
CA THR A 123 8.82 3.03 18.36
C THR A 123 7.58 3.41 19.18
N GLY A 124 6.91 4.52 18.83
CA GLY A 124 5.73 4.98 19.54
C GLY A 124 4.45 4.17 19.21
N PRO A 125 3.35 4.47 19.91
CA PRO A 125 2.07 3.82 19.67
C PRO A 125 1.50 4.20 18.30
N VAL A 126 0.76 3.27 17.70
CA VAL A 126 0.08 3.42 16.41
C VAL A 126 -1.29 2.75 16.53
N SER A 127 -2.33 3.52 16.84
CA SER A 127 -3.65 2.96 17.19
C SER A 127 -4.24 2.05 16.10
N ILE A 128 -4.13 2.45 14.82
CA ILE A 128 -4.62 1.65 13.69
C ILE A 128 -3.89 0.30 13.58
N PHE A 129 -2.61 0.25 13.95
CA PHE A 129 -1.83 -0.98 13.95
C PHE A 129 -2.31 -1.94 15.04
N GLU A 130 -2.59 -1.42 16.24
CA GLU A 130 -3.12 -2.20 17.37
C GLU A 130 -4.50 -2.79 17.03
N GLU A 131 -5.37 -2.02 16.38
CA GLU A 131 -6.68 -2.48 15.90
C GLU A 131 -6.54 -3.61 14.87
N ILE A 132 -5.63 -3.47 13.90
CA ILE A 132 -5.36 -4.50 12.89
C ILE A 132 -4.83 -5.77 13.55
N GLU A 133 -3.86 -5.67 14.47
CA GLU A 133 -3.34 -6.85 15.18
C GLU A 133 -4.44 -7.55 15.99
N ALA A 134 -5.33 -6.80 16.63
CA ALA A 134 -6.47 -7.37 17.34
C ALA A 134 -7.46 -8.07 16.39
N ALA A 135 -7.78 -7.48 15.25
CA ALA A 135 -8.66 -8.08 14.25
C ALA A 135 -8.07 -9.38 13.66
N VAL A 136 -6.77 -9.39 13.34
CA VAL A 136 -6.08 -10.58 12.82
C VAL A 136 -6.02 -11.71 13.86
N LYS A 137 -5.86 -11.38 15.14
CA LYS A 137 -5.91 -12.39 16.23
C LYS A 137 -7.29 -13.02 16.36
N LYS A 138 -8.36 -12.22 16.25
CA LYS A 138 -9.75 -12.72 16.31
C LYS A 138 -10.12 -13.60 15.13
N GLY A 139 -9.66 -13.28 13.92
CA GLY A 139 -9.95 -14.09 12.71
C GLY A 139 -9.21 -15.43 12.61
N LYS A 140 -8.31 -15.74 13.57
CA LYS A 140 -7.60 -17.03 13.67
C LYS A 140 -8.19 -17.97 14.74
N GLN A 141 -9.18 -17.51 15.51
CA GLN A 141 -10.02 -18.35 16.38
C GLN A 141 -11.22 -18.87 15.61
#